data_AF-A0A7T5RP42-F1
#
_entry.id   AF-A0A7T5RP42-F1
#
_cell.length_a   1.000
_cell.length_b   1.000
_cell.length_c   1.000
_cell.angle_alpha   90.00
_cell.angle_beta   90.00
_cell.angle_gamma   90.00
#
_symmetry.space_group_name_H-M   'P 1'
#
loop_
_entity.id
_entity.type
_entity.pdbx_description
1 polymer ?
#
loop_
_entity_poly.entity_id
_entity_poly.type
_entity_poly.pdbx_seq_one_letter_code
_entity_poly.pdbx_strand_id
1 'polypeptide(L)' 'MAEKLPLLMDLGQGLSVIISLPTLVSWTNRSRPKKARRGTFGFNSQTNSLEYFNGSYWFTTAMSKV' A
#
# COMPACT_ATOMS: atom_id res chain seq x y z
N MET A 1 -15.83 -17.55 6.97
CA MET A 1 -15.62 -16.28 6.24
C MET A 1 -15.56 -15.19 7.31
N ALA A 2 -14.38 -14.71 7.68
CA ALA A 2 -14.26 -13.73 8.77
C ALA A 2 -14.65 -12.35 8.23
N GLU A 3 -15.74 -11.77 8.73
CA GLU A 3 -16.09 -10.39 8.43
C GLU A 3 -15.04 -9.48 9.08
N LYS A 4 -14.28 -8.81 8.23
CA LYS A 4 -13.14 -7.99 8.64
C LYS A 4 -13.68 -6.62 9.06
N LEU A 5 -14.15 -6.53 10.30
CA LEU A 5 -14.68 -5.29 10.89
C LEU A 5 -13.58 -4.22 10.91
N PRO A 6 -13.89 -2.97 10.51
CA PRO A 6 -12.91 -1.91 10.55
C PRO A 6 -12.57 -1.57 12.02
N LEU A 7 -11.28 -1.32 12.29
CA LEU A 7 -10.82 -1.01 13.64
C LEU A 7 -11.20 0.44 13.98
N LEU A 8 -11.63 0.67 15.21
CA LEU A 8 -12.00 1.99 15.71
C LEU A 8 -10.89 2.49 16.62
N MET A 9 -10.17 3.54 16.21
CA MET A 9 -9.13 4.17 17.01
C MET A 9 -9.71 5.41 17.68
N ASP A 10 -9.74 5.40 19.01
CA ASP A 10 -10.09 6.57 19.82
C ASP A 10 -8.89 7.53 19.88
N LEU A 11 -9.14 8.81 19.61
CA LEU A 11 -8.14 9.88 19.62
C LEU A 11 -8.30 10.81 20.83
N GLY A 12 -9.24 10.51 21.75
CA GLY A 12 -9.62 11.36 22.86
C GLY A 12 -10.63 12.45 22.50
N GLN A 13 -11.20 13.10 23.53
CA GLN A 13 -12.18 14.20 23.40
C GLN A 13 -13.43 13.87 22.55
N GLY A 14 -13.82 12.59 22.51
CA GLY A 14 -14.96 12.14 21.71
C GLY A 14 -14.67 12.03 20.21
N LEU A 15 -13.43 12.20 19.77
CA LEU A 15 -13.01 11.89 18.41
C LEU A 15 -12.59 10.43 18.30
N SER A 16 -13.18 9.74 17.32
CA SER A 16 -12.73 8.43 16.88
C SER A 16 -12.60 8.41 15.36
N VAL A 17 -11.64 7.63 14.87
CA VAL A 17 -11.46 7.38 13.44
C VAL A 17 -11.59 5.89 13.16
N ILE A 18 -12.28 5.58 12.07
CA ILE A 18 -12.36 4.22 11.54
C ILE A 18 -11.05 3.98 10.78
N ILE A 19 -10.10 3.29 11.40
CA ILE A 19 -8.93 2.74 10.71
C ILE A 19 -9.37 1.45 10.01
N SER A 20 -9.78 1.58 8.76
CA SER A 20 -9.80 0.44 7.85
C SER A 20 -8.38 -0.16 7.77
N LEU A 21 -8.27 -1.45 7.48
CA LEU A 21 -6.95 -2.06 7.32
C LEU A 21 -6.15 -1.30 6.27
N PRO A 22 -4.85 -1.04 6.51
CA PRO A 22 -4.02 -0.39 5.54
C PRO A 22 -4.07 -1.20 4.24
N THR A 23 -4.73 -0.64 3.24
CA THR A 23 -4.73 -1.20 1.90
C THR A 23 -3.43 -0.78 1.24
N LEU A 24 -2.67 -1.77 0.80
CA LEU A 24 -1.48 -1.48 0.04
C LEU A 24 -1.91 -0.88 -1.30
N VAL A 25 -1.45 0.34 -1.59
CA VAL A 25 -1.71 0.99 -2.88
C VAL A 25 -1.18 0.10 -4.00
N SER A 26 -1.96 -0.01 -5.09
CA SER A 26 -1.59 -0.85 -6.23
C SER A 26 -1.63 -0.07 -7.54
N TRP A 27 -0.77 -0.47 -8.47
CA TRP A 27 -0.65 0.13 -9.78
C TRP A 27 -0.19 -0.88 -10.82
N THR A 28 -0.14 -0.45 -12.08
CA THR A 28 0.49 -1.13 -13.21
C THR A 28 1.76 -0.37 -13.60
N ASN A 29 2.56 -0.89 -14.53
CA ASN A 29 3.74 -0.15 -15.02
C ASN A 29 3.38 1.24 -15.59
N ARG A 30 2.18 1.40 -16.17
CA ARG A 30 1.72 2.69 -16.73
C ARG A 30 1.11 3.63 -15.69
N SER A 31 0.45 3.09 -14.67
CA SER A 31 -0.18 3.89 -13.60
C SER A 31 0.72 4.11 -12.39
N ARG A 32 1.95 3.60 -12.43
CA ARG A 32 2.99 3.87 -11.44
C ARG A 32 3.15 5.38 -11.22
N PRO A 33 3.35 5.86 -9.98
CA PRO A 33 3.43 7.28 -9.71
C PRO A 33 4.56 7.96 -10.50
N LYS A 34 4.20 8.87 -11.42
CA LYS A 34 5.18 9.60 -12.26
C LYS A 34 6.07 10.54 -11.44
N LYS A 35 5.56 11.05 -10.33
CA LYS A 35 6.27 11.89 -9.36
C LYS A 35 6.37 11.17 -8.01
N ALA A 36 6.86 9.94 -8.03
CA ALA A 36 7.07 9.16 -6.80
C ALA A 36 8.04 9.88 -5.86
N ARG A 37 7.70 9.94 -4.57
CA ARG A 37 8.62 10.42 -3.54
C ARG A 37 9.45 9.25 -3.02
N ARG A 38 10.68 9.51 -2.58
CA ARG A 38 11.47 8.50 -1.86
C ARG A 38 10.63 7.92 -0.72
N GLY A 39 10.60 6.58 -0.62
CA GLY A 39 9.76 5.89 0.36
C GLY A 39 8.40 5.45 -0.18
N THR A 40 8.05 5.79 -1.42
CA THR A 40 6.81 5.30 -2.04
C THR A 40 6.89 3.78 -2.17
N PHE A 41 5.91 3.08 -1.61
CA PHE A 41 5.83 1.63 -1.56
C PHE A 41 4.44 1.16 -1.98
N GLY A 42 4.37 0.06 -2.71
CA GLY A 42 3.10 -0.51 -3.15
C GLY A 42 3.26 -1.76 -4.00
N PHE A 43 2.15 -2.20 -4.57
CA PHE A 43 2.07 -3.43 -5.34
C PHE A 43 1.84 -3.17 -6.82
N ASN A 44 2.66 -3.78 -7.67
CA ASN A 44 2.45 -3.76 -9.10
C ASN A 44 1.68 -5.01 -9.54
N SER A 45 0.42 -4.79 -9.88
CA SER A 45 -0.50 -5.86 -10.29
C SER A 45 -0.17 -6.45 -11.66
N GLN A 46 0.58 -5.73 -12.49
CA GLN A 46 0.99 -6.23 -13.81
C GLN A 46 2.16 -7.22 -13.71
N THR A 47 3.12 -6.96 -12.83
CA THR A 47 4.31 -7.79 -12.63
C THR A 47 4.20 -8.71 -11.41
N ASN A 48 3.08 -8.65 -10.68
CA ASN A 48 2.84 -9.36 -9.44
C ASN A 48 4.00 -9.21 -8.44
N SER A 49 4.44 -7.96 -8.24
CA SER A 49 5.63 -7.65 -7.45
C SER A 49 5.39 -6.51 -6.47
N LEU A 50 6.07 -6.56 -5.32
CA LEU A 50 6.15 -5.42 -4.42
C LEU A 50 7.24 -4.47 -4.90
N GLU A 51 6.97 -3.18 -4.83
CA GLU A 51 7.83 -2.16 -5.39
C GLU A 51 8.09 -1.03 -4.41
N TYR A 52 9.33 -0.56 -4.37
CA TYR A 52 9.79 0.51 -3.51
C TYR A 52 10.60 1.54 -4.32
N PHE A 53 10.26 2.82 -4.19
CA PHE A 53 10.99 3.91 -4.83
C PHE A 53 12.01 4.54 -3.88
N ASN A 54 13.29 4.48 -4.24
CA ASN A 54 14.36 5.05 -3.41
C ASN A 54 14.62 6.55 -3.66
N GLY A 55 13.92 7.18 -4.60
CA GLY A 55 14.14 8.56 -5.03
C GLY A 55 14.72 8.69 -6.44
N SER A 56 15.26 7.61 -7.01
CA SER A 56 15.82 7.60 -8.36
C SER A 56 15.30 6.45 -9.21
N TYR A 57 15.15 5.26 -8.63
CA TYR A 57 14.66 4.08 -9.32
C TYR A 57 13.81 3.20 -8.41
N TRP A 58 13.13 2.24 -9.03
CA TRP A 58 12.26 1.31 -8.34
C TRP A 58 12.98 -0.02 -8.10
N PHE A 59 13.05 -0.41 -6.83
CA PHE A 59 13.34 -1.78 -6.44
C PHE A 59 12.08 -2.61 -6.56
N THR A 60 12.24 -3.85 -7.01
CA THR A 60 11.14 -4.79 -7.19
C THR A 60 11.49 -6.14 -6.58
N THR A 61 10.51 -6.77 -5.93
CA THR A 61 10.60 -8.15 -5.49
C THR A 61 9.35 -8.90 -5.94
N ALA A 62 9.53 -10.01 -6.65
CA ALA A 62 8.44 -10.82 -7.15
C ALA A 62 7.75 -11.54 -5.99
N MET A 63 6.42 -11.51 -5.97
CA MET A 63 5.65 -12.28 -5.01
C MET A 63 5.62 -13.72 -5.50
N SER A 64 6.42 -14.59 -4.89
CA SER A 64 6.30 -16.03 -5.08
C SER A 64 5.08 -16.53 -4.32
N LYS A 65 4.33 -17.45 -4.92
CA LYS A 65 3.25 -18.15 -4.23
C LYS A 65 3.92 -19.08 -3.22
N VAL A 66 3.81 -18.77 -1.94
CA VAL A 66 4.26 -19.64 -0.84
C VAL A 66 3.27 -20.79 -0.69
#